data_AF-A0A3M1EB71-F1
#
_entry.id   AF-A0A3M1EB71-F1
#
_cell.length_a   1.000
_cell.length_b   1.000
_cell.length_c   1.000
_cell.angle_alpha   90.00
_cell.angle_beta   90.00
_cell.angle_gamma   90.00
#
_symmetry.space_group_name_H-M   'P 1'
#
loop_
_entity.id
_entity.type
_entity.pdbx_description
1 polymer ?
#
loop_
_entity_poly.entity_id
_entity_poly.type
_entity_poly.pdbx_seq_one_letter_code
_entity_poly.pdbx_strand_id
1 'polypeptide(L)'
;MQSSVESIEKPLGVIDAYQRGFNTINRHPWLLLLPVLLDVVLWRAPRLTITPLVERALALLFSQPELPPELAGNAGLVTETFTATAANLNLLGLLSGSITGFPSFLSRLDANANIGTAVSIIQLDSLSQVFAYIAILIPAGLLVASVWLATMVRSLDEEGHERRNMVRHIGWIWLNTGLYVGGLVLATLATTGLLVLIIGVLAMLVGSFGLAAANLLWVLVLWIGLWLAIGLTFVIDAIALDGVNVMRASWRSINVVGRNLGGTLGLLIIAIILSEGFARIWLRLSTSAWGVPIGIIGNAYIGTALTAASLYFYRARYRYWQQIRTAMLSARRRDPRDPDNLSF
;
A
#
# COMPACT_ATOMS: atom_id res chain seq x y z
N MET A 1 18.78 34.78 -13.08
CA MET A 1 17.72 33.79 -12.77
C MET A 1 17.90 32.48 -13.53
N GLN A 2 18.18 32.51 -14.85
CA GLN A 2 18.43 31.30 -15.65
C GLN A 2 19.73 30.55 -15.27
N SER A 3 20.84 31.25 -15.04
CA SER A 3 22.15 30.61 -14.80
C SER A 3 22.25 29.75 -13.52
N SER A 4 21.43 30.00 -12.50
CA SER A 4 21.45 29.24 -11.24
C SER A 4 20.54 27.99 -11.24
N VAL A 5 19.62 27.90 -12.21
CA VAL A 5 18.71 26.74 -12.37
C VAL A 5 19.26 25.76 -13.41
N GLU A 6 20.04 26.26 -14.37
CA GLU A 6 20.60 25.49 -15.48
C GLU A 6 21.66 24.45 -15.06
N SER A 7 22.27 24.60 -13.87
CA SER A 7 23.22 23.63 -13.31
C SER A 7 22.58 22.50 -12.48
N ILE A 8 21.26 22.49 -12.30
CA ILE A 8 20.59 21.45 -11.52
C ILE A 8 20.40 20.20 -12.38
N GLU A 9 21.11 19.13 -12.04
CA GLU A 9 21.03 17.84 -12.72
C GLU A 9 19.59 17.29 -12.72
N LYS A 10 19.18 16.68 -13.84
CA LYS A 10 17.85 16.10 -13.97
C LYS A 10 17.65 14.97 -12.94
N PRO A 11 16.43 14.81 -12.39
CA PRO A 11 16.17 13.72 -11.47
C PRO A 11 16.31 12.36 -12.18
N LEU A 12 16.76 11.36 -11.43
CA LEU A 12 16.96 9.95 -11.82
C LEU A 12 15.84 9.42 -12.76
N GLY A 13 16.16 8.71 -13.84
CA GLY A 13 15.13 8.11 -14.70
C GLY A 13 14.31 7.01 -14.00
N VAL A 14 13.17 6.62 -14.59
CA VAL A 14 12.37 5.47 -14.08
C VAL A 14 13.17 4.18 -14.16
N ILE A 15 13.84 3.93 -15.30
CA ILE A 15 14.66 2.73 -15.51
C ILE A 15 15.87 2.73 -14.56
N ASP A 16 16.52 3.88 -14.39
CA ASP A 16 17.66 4.00 -13.47
C ASP A 16 17.23 3.74 -12.01
N ALA A 17 16.02 4.15 -11.62
CA ALA A 17 15.46 3.84 -10.30
C ALA A 17 15.32 2.33 -10.09
N TYR A 18 14.80 1.60 -11.09
CA TYR A 18 14.74 0.14 -11.05
C TYR A 18 16.11 -0.51 -10.99
N GLN A 19 17.04 -0.09 -11.85
CA GLN A 19 18.41 -0.60 -11.85
C GLN A 19 19.07 -0.42 -10.48
N ARG A 20 18.93 0.76 -9.84
CA ARG A 20 19.44 0.99 -8.48
C ARG A 20 18.74 0.14 -7.44
N GLY A 21 17.43 -0.06 -7.55
CA GLY A 21 16.66 -0.95 -6.66
C GLY A 21 17.19 -2.39 -6.68
N PHE A 22 17.37 -2.97 -7.87
CA PHE A 22 17.94 -4.31 -8.02
C PHE A 22 19.41 -4.38 -7.58
N ASN A 23 20.22 -3.37 -7.91
CA ASN A 23 21.62 -3.31 -7.48
C ASN A 23 21.76 -3.23 -5.95
N THR A 24 20.82 -2.58 -5.25
CA THR A 24 20.81 -2.49 -3.78
C THR A 24 20.69 -3.88 -3.16
N ILE A 25 19.81 -4.73 -3.70
CA ILE A 25 19.63 -6.09 -3.19
C ILE A 25 20.85 -6.95 -3.47
N ASN A 26 21.45 -6.81 -4.66
CA ASN A 26 22.68 -7.53 -4.99
C ASN A 26 23.83 -7.17 -4.05
N ARG A 27 23.89 -5.91 -3.59
CA ARG A 27 24.87 -5.47 -2.57
C ARG A 27 24.48 -5.86 -1.15
N HIS A 28 23.18 -5.97 -0.87
CA HIS A 28 22.62 -6.17 0.46
C HIS A 28 21.58 -7.31 0.49
N PRO A 29 21.98 -8.56 0.21
CA PRO A 29 21.05 -9.68 0.08
C PRO A 29 20.31 -10.01 1.39
N TRP A 30 20.85 -9.58 2.54
CA TRP A 30 20.19 -9.73 3.84
C TRP A 30 18.86 -8.99 3.96
N LEU A 31 18.58 -8.01 3.08
CA LEU A 31 17.28 -7.32 3.03
C LEU A 31 16.13 -8.27 2.66
N LEU A 32 16.45 -9.43 2.07
CA LEU A 32 15.48 -10.49 1.75
C LEU A 32 15.10 -11.34 2.96
N LEU A 33 15.90 -11.35 4.03
CA LEU A 33 15.69 -12.24 5.17
C LEU A 33 14.33 -12.03 5.84
N LEU A 34 13.93 -10.77 6.05
CA LEU A 34 12.66 -10.46 6.71
C LEU A 34 11.44 -10.86 5.84
N PRO A 35 11.34 -10.48 4.56
CA PRO A 35 10.30 -10.97 3.66
C PRO A 35 10.22 -12.50 3.58
N VAL A 36 11.37 -13.16 3.38
CA VAL A 36 11.43 -14.62 3.27
C VAL A 36 11.00 -15.28 4.58
N LEU A 37 11.47 -14.77 5.72
CA LEU A 37 11.08 -15.31 7.03
C LEU A 37 9.58 -15.15 7.28
N LEU A 38 9.01 -13.99 6.95
CA LEU A 38 7.57 -13.78 7.10
C LEU A 38 6.78 -14.76 6.23
N ASP A 39 7.16 -14.91 4.96
CA ASP A 39 6.52 -15.87 4.07
C ASP A 39 6.67 -17.31 4.60
N VAL A 40 7.86 -17.73 5.07
CA VAL A 40 8.03 -19.06 5.68
C VAL A 40 7.14 -19.25 6.92
N VAL A 41 6.97 -18.21 7.74
CA VAL A 41 6.04 -18.23 8.88
C VAL A 41 4.60 -18.38 8.40
N LEU A 42 4.17 -17.59 7.42
CA LEU A 42 2.83 -17.66 6.84
C LEU A 42 2.56 -19.00 6.14
N TRP A 43 3.60 -19.62 5.58
CA TRP A 43 3.50 -20.93 4.92
C TRP A 43 3.16 -22.04 5.90
N ARG A 44 3.74 -21.98 7.11
CA ARG A 44 3.53 -22.98 8.16
C ARG A 44 2.38 -22.66 9.11
N ALA A 45 1.90 -21.42 9.10
CA ALA A 45 0.87 -20.96 10.02
C ALA A 45 -0.52 -21.52 9.66
N PRO A 46 -1.40 -21.75 10.65
CA PRO A 46 -2.78 -22.11 10.40
C PRO A 46 -3.51 -20.95 9.72
N ARG A 47 -4.52 -21.26 8.91
CA ARG A 47 -5.35 -20.23 8.27
C ARG A 47 -6.42 -19.76 9.23
N LEU A 48 -6.49 -18.44 9.44
CA LEU A 48 -7.54 -17.81 10.21
C LEU A 48 -8.63 -17.31 9.26
N THR A 49 -9.78 -17.99 9.22
CA THR A 49 -10.90 -17.63 8.35
C THR A 49 -12.07 -17.01 9.12
N ILE A 50 -12.77 -16.10 8.45
CA ILE A 50 -14.01 -15.45 8.93
C ILE A 50 -15.26 -15.96 8.21
N THR A 51 -15.16 -17.03 7.41
CA THR A 51 -16.28 -17.59 6.64
C THR A 51 -17.57 -17.78 7.46
N PRO A 52 -17.55 -18.38 8.68
CA PRO A 52 -18.79 -18.58 9.43
C PRO A 52 -19.49 -17.28 9.82
N LEU A 53 -18.73 -16.20 10.06
CA LEU A 53 -19.30 -14.89 10.37
C LEU A 53 -19.98 -14.27 9.16
N VAL A 54 -19.39 -14.44 7.98
CA VAL A 54 -19.97 -13.95 6.72
C VAL A 54 -21.23 -14.74 6.37
N GLU A 55 -21.23 -16.06 6.50
CA GLU A 55 -22.41 -16.90 6.32
C GLU A 55 -23.55 -16.50 7.26
N ARG A 56 -23.26 -16.29 8.55
CA ARG A 56 -24.26 -15.81 9.53
C ARG A 56 -24.80 -14.43 9.16
N ALA A 57 -23.94 -13.50 8.75
CA ALA A 57 -24.37 -12.16 8.35
C ALA A 57 -25.28 -12.20 7.11
N LEU A 58 -24.93 -13.00 6.11
CA LEU A 58 -25.75 -13.18 4.90
C LEU A 58 -27.08 -13.87 5.21
N ALA A 59 -27.08 -14.88 6.07
CA ALA A 59 -28.32 -15.53 6.52
C ALA A 59 -29.27 -14.54 7.19
N LEU A 60 -28.75 -13.66 8.05
CA LEU A 60 -29.53 -12.60 8.71
C LEU A 60 -30.04 -11.54 7.73
N LEU A 61 -29.26 -11.21 6.70
CA LEU A 61 -29.66 -10.27 5.65
C LEU A 61 -30.79 -10.85 4.80
N PHE A 62 -30.65 -12.10 4.34
CA PHE A 62 -31.64 -12.74 3.46
C PHE A 62 -32.88 -13.28 4.18
N SER A 63 -32.86 -13.33 5.52
CA SER A 63 -34.06 -13.65 6.31
C SER A 63 -35.01 -12.46 6.51
N GLN A 64 -34.67 -11.27 6.00
CA GLN A 64 -35.50 -10.07 6.17
C GLN A 64 -36.71 -10.08 5.22
N PRO A 65 -37.95 -9.84 5.70
CA PRO A 65 -39.16 -9.86 4.86
C PRO A 65 -39.23 -8.77 3.78
N GLU A 66 -38.53 -7.65 3.99
CA GLU A 66 -38.61 -6.43 3.16
C GLU A 66 -37.38 -6.27 2.23
N LEU A 67 -36.83 -7.37 1.74
CA LEU A 67 -35.69 -7.30 0.81
C LEU A 67 -36.11 -6.72 -0.54
N PRO A 68 -35.32 -5.78 -1.11
CA PRO A 68 -35.53 -5.31 -2.47
C PRO A 68 -35.56 -6.49 -3.47
N PRO A 69 -36.50 -6.53 -4.44
CA PRO A 69 -36.67 -7.65 -5.36
C PRO A 69 -35.39 -8.01 -6.13
N GLU A 70 -34.56 -7.01 -6.44
CA GLU A 70 -33.27 -7.17 -7.12
C GLU A 70 -32.24 -7.92 -6.25
N LEU A 71 -32.23 -7.69 -4.94
CA LEU A 71 -31.36 -8.38 -3.98
C LEU A 71 -31.86 -9.79 -3.71
N ALA A 72 -33.18 -9.98 -3.61
CA ALA A 72 -33.79 -11.29 -3.45
C ALA A 72 -33.56 -12.19 -4.69
N GLY A 73 -33.70 -11.64 -5.90
CA GLY A 73 -33.45 -12.36 -7.15
C GLY A 73 -32.00 -12.77 -7.37
N ASN A 74 -31.03 -12.06 -6.75
CA ASN A 74 -29.60 -12.34 -6.84
C ASN A 74 -29.00 -12.96 -5.56
N ALA A 75 -29.83 -13.37 -4.59
CA ALA A 75 -29.37 -13.79 -3.27
C ALA A 75 -28.35 -14.94 -3.30
N GLY A 76 -28.54 -15.91 -4.22
CA GLY A 76 -27.61 -17.02 -4.42
C GLY A 76 -26.23 -16.56 -4.89
N LEU A 77 -26.19 -15.71 -5.92
CA LEU A 77 -24.94 -15.16 -6.47
C LEU A 77 -24.20 -14.30 -5.43
N VAL A 78 -24.93 -13.46 -4.69
CA VAL A 78 -24.36 -12.65 -3.60
C VAL A 78 -23.78 -13.56 -2.52
N THR A 79 -24.52 -14.57 -2.08
CA THR A 79 -24.06 -15.50 -1.05
C THR A 79 -22.79 -16.22 -1.49
N GLU A 80 -22.78 -16.79 -2.71
CA GLU A 80 -21.62 -17.48 -3.26
C GLU A 80 -20.39 -16.55 -3.36
N THR A 81 -20.58 -15.33 -3.88
CA THR A 81 -19.48 -14.37 -4.07
C THR A 81 -18.85 -13.99 -2.73
N PHE A 82 -19.67 -13.67 -1.72
CA PHE A 82 -19.16 -13.24 -0.42
C PHE A 82 -18.57 -14.40 0.39
N THR A 83 -19.16 -15.59 0.32
CA THR A 83 -18.61 -16.78 1.00
C THR A 83 -17.31 -17.25 0.36
N ALA A 84 -17.21 -17.26 -0.98
CA ALA A 84 -15.97 -17.55 -1.69
C ALA A 84 -14.87 -16.52 -1.36
N THR A 85 -15.23 -15.23 -1.33
CA THR A 85 -14.29 -14.18 -0.92
C THR A 85 -13.83 -14.40 0.53
N ALA A 86 -14.75 -14.67 1.46
CA ALA A 86 -14.43 -14.92 2.86
C ALA A 86 -13.53 -16.15 3.06
N ALA A 87 -13.76 -17.22 2.30
CA ALA A 87 -12.92 -18.42 2.31
C ALA A 87 -11.48 -18.14 1.83
N ASN A 88 -11.31 -17.17 0.93
CA ASN A 88 -10.01 -16.76 0.42
C ASN A 88 -9.27 -15.78 1.34
N LEU A 89 -9.94 -15.21 2.34
CA LEU A 89 -9.31 -14.31 3.32
C LEU A 89 -8.65 -15.09 4.45
N ASN A 90 -7.33 -14.95 4.57
CA ASN A 90 -6.58 -15.37 5.74
C ASN A 90 -6.21 -14.15 6.58
N LEU A 91 -6.75 -14.03 7.81
CA LEU A 91 -6.44 -12.89 8.68
C LEU A 91 -4.95 -12.79 9.03
N LEU A 92 -4.20 -13.90 9.02
CA LEU A 92 -2.74 -13.83 9.21
C LEU A 92 -2.04 -13.08 8.09
N GLY A 93 -2.66 -12.98 6.91
CA GLY A 93 -2.17 -12.14 5.81
C GLY A 93 -2.04 -10.66 6.21
N LEU A 94 -2.73 -10.20 7.26
CA LEU A 94 -2.55 -8.85 7.80
C LEU A 94 -1.12 -8.58 8.30
N LEU A 95 -0.38 -9.62 8.68
CA LEU A 95 1.04 -9.49 9.06
C LEU A 95 1.91 -9.02 7.90
N SER A 96 1.49 -9.25 6.65
CA SER A 96 2.26 -8.80 5.49
C SER A 96 2.22 -7.30 5.27
N GLY A 97 1.28 -6.59 5.93
CA GLY A 97 1.14 -5.15 5.82
C GLY A 97 1.10 -4.68 4.36
N SER A 98 0.24 -5.27 3.52
CA SER A 98 0.19 -5.03 2.06
C SER A 98 0.21 -3.55 1.64
N ILE A 99 -0.36 -2.67 2.46
CA ILE A 99 -0.37 -1.21 2.25
C ILE A 99 1.03 -0.60 2.38
N THR A 100 1.95 -1.19 3.14
CA THR A 100 3.30 -0.69 3.42
C THR A 100 4.32 -0.93 2.30
N GLY A 101 3.95 -1.66 1.25
CA GLY A 101 4.88 -2.11 0.21
C GLY A 101 5.81 -3.25 0.66
N PHE A 102 5.58 -3.82 1.85
CA PHE A 102 6.33 -4.99 2.32
C PHE A 102 6.01 -6.22 1.45
N PRO A 103 7.02 -6.89 0.87
CA PRO A 103 6.79 -7.97 -0.07
C PRO A 103 6.46 -9.29 0.65
N SER A 104 5.37 -9.92 0.22
CA SER A 104 4.89 -11.20 0.76
C SER A 104 4.14 -11.95 -0.33
N PHE A 105 4.55 -13.18 -0.59
CA PHE A 105 3.98 -14.04 -1.62
C PHE A 105 2.73 -14.74 -1.10
N LEU A 106 2.78 -15.24 0.14
CA LEU A 106 1.72 -16.07 0.71
C LEU A 106 0.48 -15.28 1.12
N SER A 107 0.63 -13.97 1.34
CA SER A 107 -0.53 -13.08 1.49
C SER A 107 -1.26 -12.80 0.18
N ARG A 108 -0.67 -13.15 -0.98
CA ARG A 108 -1.24 -12.95 -2.32
C ARG A 108 -1.72 -14.24 -2.98
N LEU A 109 -1.27 -15.40 -2.47
CA LEU A 109 -1.77 -16.67 -2.93
C LEU A 109 -3.23 -16.83 -2.49
N ASP A 110 -4.04 -17.37 -3.40
CA ASP A 110 -5.39 -17.81 -3.10
C ASP A 110 -5.33 -18.79 -1.94
N ALA A 111 -6.23 -18.66 -0.96
CA ALA A 111 -6.30 -19.63 0.12
C ALA A 111 -6.50 -21.03 -0.46
N ASN A 112 -7.24 -21.20 -1.55
CA ASN A 112 -7.44 -22.52 -2.13
C ASN A 112 -6.28 -23.00 -3.02
N ALA A 113 -5.18 -22.24 -3.13
CA ALA A 113 -3.97 -22.74 -3.76
C ALA A 113 -3.50 -23.99 -3.01
N ASN A 114 -3.31 -25.09 -3.74
CA ASN A 114 -2.91 -26.37 -3.21
C ASN A 114 -1.39 -26.34 -2.94
N ILE A 115 -0.97 -25.64 -1.88
CA ILE A 115 0.45 -25.37 -1.53
C ILE A 115 1.10 -26.61 -0.87
N GLY A 116 0.77 -27.82 -1.34
CA GLY A 116 1.40 -29.09 -0.94
C GLY A 116 1.37 -29.41 0.57
N THR A 117 0.57 -28.69 1.36
CA THR A 117 0.49 -28.85 2.82
C THR A 117 -0.98 -28.81 3.22
N ALA A 118 -1.41 -29.78 4.03
CA ALA A 118 -2.72 -29.74 4.69
C ALA A 118 -2.67 -28.62 5.73
N VAL A 119 -3.00 -27.40 5.31
CA VAL A 119 -2.97 -26.24 6.20
C VAL A 119 -4.15 -26.35 7.16
N SER A 120 -3.86 -26.40 8.47
CA SER A 120 -4.88 -26.37 9.51
C SER A 120 -5.71 -25.09 9.38
N ILE A 121 -7.04 -25.21 9.33
CA ILE A 121 -7.96 -24.08 9.23
C ILE A 121 -8.58 -23.84 10.61
N ILE A 122 -8.45 -22.63 11.12
CA ILE A 122 -9.08 -22.16 12.36
C ILE A 122 -10.18 -21.18 11.95
N GLN A 123 -11.41 -21.56 12.26
CA GLN A 123 -12.59 -20.75 12.00
C GLN A 123 -12.83 -19.81 13.19
N LEU A 124 -13.05 -18.53 12.90
CA LEU A 124 -13.37 -17.53 13.92
C LEU A 124 -14.88 -17.35 13.98
N ASP A 125 -15.46 -17.75 15.11
CA ASP A 125 -16.91 -17.77 15.31
C ASP A 125 -17.48 -16.46 15.89
N SER A 126 -16.62 -15.55 16.34
CA SER A 126 -17.03 -14.33 17.04
C SER A 126 -16.32 -13.09 16.48
N LEU A 127 -17.08 -12.01 16.33
CA LEU A 127 -16.54 -10.70 15.96
C LEU A 127 -15.49 -10.21 16.95
N SER A 128 -15.64 -10.50 18.25
CA SER A 128 -14.67 -10.09 19.27
C SER A 128 -13.29 -10.75 19.05
N GLN A 129 -13.27 -12.01 18.61
CA GLN A 129 -12.03 -12.70 18.25
C GLN A 129 -11.40 -12.06 17.01
N VAL A 130 -12.19 -11.78 15.98
CA VAL A 130 -11.70 -11.10 14.76
C VAL A 130 -11.08 -9.74 15.10
N PHE A 131 -11.77 -8.92 15.90
CA PHE A 131 -11.23 -7.62 16.33
C PHE A 131 -9.97 -7.77 17.18
N ALA A 132 -9.90 -8.76 18.07
CA ALA A 132 -8.70 -9.04 18.85
C ALA A 132 -7.51 -9.42 17.95
N TYR A 133 -7.72 -10.28 16.96
CA TYR A 133 -6.69 -10.63 15.97
C TYR A 133 -6.26 -9.41 15.15
N ILE A 134 -7.20 -8.61 14.64
CA ILE A 134 -6.89 -7.39 13.88
C ILE A 134 -6.06 -6.42 14.72
N ALA A 135 -6.46 -6.21 15.98
CA ALA A 135 -5.78 -5.30 16.91
C ALA A 135 -4.35 -5.73 17.25
N ILE A 136 -4.00 -7.00 17.08
CA ILE A 136 -2.65 -7.53 17.31
C ILE A 136 -1.85 -7.64 16.00
N LEU A 137 -2.45 -8.24 14.97
CA LEU A 137 -1.78 -8.58 13.72
C LEU A 137 -1.41 -7.34 12.90
N ILE A 138 -2.27 -6.31 12.86
CA ILE A 138 -1.95 -5.08 12.13
C ILE A 138 -0.74 -4.38 12.76
N PRO A 139 -0.73 -4.05 14.07
CA PRO A 139 0.44 -3.44 14.69
C PRO A 139 1.71 -4.28 14.58
N ALA A 140 1.60 -5.61 14.68
CA ALA A 140 2.73 -6.52 14.53
C ALA A 140 3.29 -6.52 13.09
N GLY A 141 2.43 -6.63 12.08
CA GLY A 141 2.83 -6.56 10.67
C GLY A 141 3.46 -5.21 10.32
N LEU A 142 2.88 -4.12 10.81
CA LEU A 142 3.46 -2.78 10.69
C LEU A 142 4.83 -2.68 11.34
N LEU A 143 5.07 -3.35 12.47
CA LEU A 143 6.37 -3.35 13.14
C LEU A 143 7.41 -4.05 12.28
N VAL A 144 7.08 -5.22 11.73
CA VAL A 144 7.94 -5.96 10.79
C VAL A 144 8.27 -5.11 9.57
N ALA A 145 7.25 -4.51 8.94
CA ALA A 145 7.43 -3.61 7.80
C ALA A 145 8.29 -2.39 8.15
N SER A 146 8.12 -1.82 9.33
CA SER A 146 8.89 -0.65 9.79
C SER A 146 10.36 -0.97 10.06
N VAL A 147 10.64 -2.14 10.65
CA VAL A 147 12.02 -2.65 10.81
C VAL A 147 12.66 -2.83 9.44
N TRP A 148 11.96 -3.49 8.52
CA TRP A 148 12.45 -3.72 7.17
C TRP A 148 12.70 -2.42 6.39
N LEU A 149 11.75 -1.48 6.39
CA LEU A 149 11.90 -0.17 5.77
C LEU A 149 13.05 0.63 6.38
N ALA A 150 13.22 0.62 7.71
CA ALA A 150 14.33 1.31 8.36
C ALA A 150 15.69 0.72 7.96
N THR A 151 15.79 -0.62 7.83
CA THR A 151 17.01 -1.26 7.34
C THR A 151 17.28 -0.95 5.88
N MET A 152 16.23 -0.89 5.06
CA MET A 152 16.31 -0.51 3.65
C MET A 152 16.82 0.92 3.49
N VAL A 153 16.19 1.89 4.17
CA VAL A 153 16.60 3.31 4.12
C VAL A 153 18.07 3.48 4.48
N ARG A 154 18.56 2.75 5.49
CA ARG A 154 19.98 2.78 5.85
C ARG A 154 20.91 2.23 4.78
N SER A 155 20.51 1.16 4.08
CA SER A 155 21.31 0.66 2.95
C SER A 155 21.33 1.60 1.75
N LEU A 156 20.37 2.53 1.66
CA LEU A 156 20.32 3.55 0.59
C LEU A 156 21.19 4.78 0.90
N ASP A 157 21.59 4.99 2.17
CA ASP A 157 22.44 6.11 2.59
C ASP A 157 23.91 5.72 2.60
N GLU A 158 24.53 5.74 1.41
CA GLU A 158 25.98 5.53 1.23
C GLU A 158 26.84 6.65 1.86
N GLU A 159 26.26 7.84 2.10
CA GLU A 159 26.98 9.03 2.55
C GLU A 159 27.17 9.13 4.08
N GLY A 160 26.64 8.18 4.88
CA GLY A 160 26.92 8.10 6.32
C GLY A 160 26.40 9.28 7.17
N HIS A 161 25.50 10.10 6.63
CA HIS A 161 24.96 11.27 7.31
C HIS A 161 23.96 10.86 8.39
N GLU A 162 24.37 11.06 9.65
CA GLU A 162 23.62 10.84 10.88
C GLU A 162 23.17 9.38 11.13
N ARG A 163 23.91 8.73 12.04
CA ARG A 163 23.53 7.47 12.70
C ARG A 163 22.34 7.72 13.65
N ARG A 164 21.19 8.12 13.10
CA ARG A 164 19.92 8.30 13.82
C ARG A 164 19.64 7.02 14.59
N ASN A 165 19.29 7.15 15.87
CA ASN A 165 19.01 6.01 16.73
C ASN A 165 17.99 5.09 16.03
N MET A 166 18.42 3.86 15.72
CA MET A 166 17.66 2.92 14.88
C MET A 166 16.29 2.63 15.47
N VAL A 167 16.25 2.41 16.78
CA VAL A 167 15.04 2.08 17.52
C VAL A 167 14.05 3.24 17.45
N ARG A 168 14.53 4.47 17.64
CA ARG A 168 13.70 5.68 17.50
C ARG A 168 13.19 5.84 16.07
N HIS A 169 14.01 5.53 15.06
CA HIS A 169 13.60 5.61 13.67
C HIS A 169 12.53 4.58 13.32
N ILE A 170 12.69 3.33 13.75
CA ILE A 170 11.71 2.25 13.57
C ILE A 170 10.39 2.63 14.25
N GLY A 171 10.44 3.05 15.52
CA GLY A 171 9.24 3.47 16.25
C GLY A 171 8.52 4.65 15.59
N TRP A 172 9.26 5.58 14.99
CA TRP A 172 8.69 6.68 14.23
C TRP A 172 7.99 6.23 12.95
N ILE A 173 8.62 5.36 12.17
CA ILE A 173 8.01 4.79 10.96
C ILE A 173 6.76 4.00 11.36
N TRP A 174 6.85 3.18 12.40
CA TRP A 174 5.74 2.36 12.88
C TRP A 174 4.52 3.21 13.28
N LEU A 175 4.74 4.23 14.11
CA LEU A 175 3.66 5.11 14.55
C LEU A 175 3.02 5.87 13.38
N ASN A 176 3.83 6.48 12.51
CA ASN A 176 3.28 7.29 11.42
C ASN A 176 2.65 6.43 10.33
N THR A 177 3.24 5.30 9.96
CA THR A 177 2.61 4.36 9.03
C THR A 177 1.33 3.77 9.62
N GLY A 178 1.30 3.49 10.93
CA GLY A 178 0.09 3.08 11.63
C GLY A 178 -1.01 4.14 11.63
N LEU A 179 -0.67 5.40 11.90
CA LEU A 179 -1.61 6.52 11.79
C LEU A 179 -2.10 6.74 10.36
N TYR A 180 -1.24 6.52 9.36
CA TYR A 180 -1.61 6.58 7.95
C TYR A 180 -2.61 5.47 7.57
N VAL A 181 -2.29 4.21 7.90
CA VAL A 181 -3.18 3.07 7.64
C VAL A 181 -4.49 3.21 8.40
N GLY A 182 -4.45 3.58 9.69
CA GLY A 182 -5.66 3.85 10.48
C GLY A 182 -6.50 4.98 9.89
N GLY A 183 -5.85 6.07 9.46
CA GLY A 183 -6.51 7.18 8.78
C GLY A 183 -7.17 6.77 7.45
N LEU A 184 -6.52 5.92 6.64
CA LEU A 184 -7.10 5.37 5.43
C LEU A 184 -8.32 4.49 5.72
N VAL A 185 -8.22 3.58 6.70
CA VAL A 185 -9.33 2.71 7.08
C VAL A 185 -10.54 3.54 7.55
N LEU A 186 -10.31 4.55 8.41
CA LEU A 186 -11.36 5.44 8.87
C LEU A 186 -11.96 6.26 7.72
N ALA A 187 -11.14 6.76 6.79
CA ALA A 187 -11.61 7.46 5.61
C ALA A 187 -12.48 6.56 4.73
N THR A 188 -12.04 5.32 4.46
CA THR A 188 -12.82 4.35 3.68
C THR A 188 -14.15 4.02 4.37
N LEU A 189 -14.14 3.73 5.68
CA LEU A 189 -15.38 3.46 6.42
C LEU A 189 -16.34 4.64 6.40
N ALA A 190 -15.84 5.87 6.60
CA ALA A 190 -16.65 7.08 6.57
C ALA A 190 -17.22 7.34 5.17
N THR A 191 -16.41 7.19 4.12
CA THR A 191 -16.86 7.35 2.73
C THR A 191 -17.89 6.28 2.37
N THR A 192 -17.64 5.00 2.65
CA THR A 192 -18.59 3.92 2.35
C THR A 192 -19.90 4.09 3.14
N GLY A 193 -19.83 4.41 4.44
CA GLY A 193 -21.01 4.65 5.27
C GLY A 193 -21.85 5.82 4.76
N LEU A 194 -21.20 6.94 4.39
CA LEU A 194 -21.88 8.09 3.79
C LEU A 194 -22.51 7.73 2.45
N LEU A 195 -21.83 6.97 1.59
CA LEU A 195 -22.37 6.54 0.31
C LEU A 195 -23.58 5.63 0.48
N VAL A 196 -23.53 4.67 1.38
CA VAL A 196 -24.68 3.78 1.69
C VAL A 196 -25.88 4.63 2.15
N LEU A 197 -25.65 5.63 3.01
CA LEU A 197 -26.70 6.54 3.46
C LEU A 197 -27.28 7.36 2.31
N ILE A 198 -26.44 7.95 1.45
CA ILE A 198 -26.89 8.72 0.28
C ILE A 198 -27.69 7.84 -0.68
N ILE A 199 -27.18 6.65 -1.00
CA ILE A 199 -27.83 5.70 -1.90
C ILE A 199 -29.17 5.25 -1.32
N GLY A 200 -29.22 4.93 -0.02
CA GLY A 200 -30.46 4.57 0.67
C GLY A 200 -31.53 5.64 0.57
N VAL A 201 -31.16 6.91 0.83
CA VAL A 201 -32.08 8.05 0.70
C VAL A 201 -32.54 8.25 -0.75
N LEU A 202 -31.63 8.17 -1.72
CA LEU A 202 -31.97 8.33 -3.15
C LEU A 202 -32.91 7.21 -3.64
N ALA A 203 -32.69 5.98 -3.19
CA ALA A 203 -33.56 4.84 -3.51
C ALA A 203 -34.99 5.05 -2.97
N MET A 204 -35.14 5.60 -1.77
CA MET A 204 -36.45 5.93 -1.19
C MET A 204 -37.16 7.08 -1.91
N LEU A 205 -36.43 8.11 -2.35
CA LEU A 205 -37.02 9.33 -2.92
C LEU A 205 -37.39 9.19 -4.40
N VAL A 206 -36.60 8.48 -5.20
CA VAL A 206 -36.68 8.53 -6.68
C VAL A 206 -36.88 7.15 -7.32
N GLY A 207 -37.03 6.08 -6.52
CA GLY A 207 -37.23 4.72 -7.01
C GLY A 207 -36.09 4.27 -7.94
N SER A 208 -36.44 3.64 -9.07
CA SER A 208 -35.45 3.07 -10.01
C SER A 208 -34.47 4.09 -10.61
N PHE A 209 -34.82 5.39 -10.67
CA PHE A 209 -33.88 6.43 -11.10
C PHE A 209 -32.77 6.67 -10.07
N GLY A 210 -33.04 6.38 -8.79
CA GLY A 210 -32.04 6.42 -7.72
C GLY A 210 -30.91 5.40 -7.91
N LEU A 211 -31.17 4.24 -8.51
CA LEU A 211 -30.16 3.22 -8.79
C LEU A 211 -29.19 3.65 -9.90
N ALA A 212 -29.69 4.31 -10.95
CA ALA A 212 -28.84 4.88 -12.00
C ALA A 212 -27.92 5.99 -11.45
N ALA A 213 -28.47 6.86 -10.60
CA ALA A 213 -27.68 7.88 -9.90
C ALA A 213 -26.63 7.26 -8.96
N ALA A 214 -26.97 6.17 -8.25
CA ALA A 214 -26.04 5.43 -7.39
C ALA A 214 -24.85 4.86 -8.18
N ASN A 215 -25.08 4.31 -9.37
CA ASN A 215 -24.00 3.81 -10.23
C ASN A 215 -23.06 4.93 -10.68
N LEU A 216 -23.58 6.11 -11.04
CA LEU A 216 -22.76 7.27 -11.40
C LEU A 216 -21.92 7.77 -10.21
N LEU A 217 -22.51 7.80 -9.00
CA LEU A 217 -21.78 8.12 -7.77
C LEU A 217 -20.66 7.12 -7.52
N TRP A 218 -20.89 5.83 -7.74
CA TRP A 218 -19.87 4.79 -7.57
C TRP A 218 -18.70 4.98 -8.54
N VAL A 219 -18.96 5.27 -9.81
CA VAL A 219 -17.91 5.58 -10.80
C VAL A 219 -17.09 6.81 -10.38
N LEU A 220 -17.74 7.86 -9.89
CA LEU A 220 -17.06 9.05 -9.39
C LEU A 220 -16.16 8.74 -8.19
N VAL A 221 -16.66 7.93 -7.25
CA VAL A 221 -15.89 7.48 -6.07
C VAL A 221 -14.68 6.67 -6.48
N LEU A 222 -14.84 5.73 -7.42
CA LEU A 222 -13.72 4.96 -7.97
C LEU A 222 -12.69 5.87 -8.66
N TRP A 223 -13.15 6.90 -9.37
CA TRP A 223 -12.24 7.84 -10.02
C TRP A 223 -11.49 8.68 -8.98
N ILE A 224 -12.17 9.25 -7.98
CA ILE A 224 -11.48 9.96 -6.88
C ILE A 224 -10.52 9.04 -6.14
N GLY A 225 -10.94 7.80 -5.87
CA GLY A 225 -10.13 6.77 -5.22
C GLY A 225 -8.86 6.44 -6.00
N LEU A 226 -8.94 6.31 -7.33
CA LEU A 226 -7.78 6.08 -8.18
C LEU A 226 -6.79 7.25 -8.15
N TRP A 227 -7.25 8.49 -8.25
CA TRP A 227 -6.38 9.67 -8.11
C TRP A 227 -5.71 9.72 -6.74
N LEU A 228 -6.46 9.47 -5.67
CA LEU A 228 -5.91 9.43 -4.32
C LEU A 228 -4.89 8.30 -4.17
N ALA A 229 -5.16 7.11 -4.70
CA ALA A 229 -4.22 5.99 -4.68
C ALA A 229 -2.90 6.35 -5.36
N ILE A 230 -2.96 6.94 -6.56
CA ILE A 230 -1.76 7.39 -7.28
C ILE A 230 -1.05 8.50 -6.49
N GLY A 231 -1.79 9.52 -6.03
CA GLY A 231 -1.25 10.65 -5.26
C GLY A 231 -0.60 10.29 -3.93
N LEU A 232 -1.06 9.20 -3.30
CA LEU A 232 -0.57 8.73 -1.99
C LEU A 232 0.46 7.59 -2.09
N THR A 233 0.87 7.20 -3.29
CA THR A 233 1.86 6.12 -3.52
C THR A 233 3.13 6.29 -2.69
N PHE A 234 3.65 7.52 -2.58
CA PHE A 234 4.95 7.79 -1.94
C PHE A 234 4.83 8.24 -0.48
N VAL A 235 3.68 8.05 0.19
CA VAL A 235 3.53 8.46 1.58
C VAL A 235 4.47 7.71 2.50
N ILE A 236 4.57 6.39 2.34
CA ILE A 236 5.45 5.55 3.13
C ILE A 236 6.92 5.88 2.85
N ASP A 237 7.26 6.11 1.58
CA ASP A 237 8.60 6.54 1.17
C ASP A 237 8.98 7.87 1.82
N ALA A 238 8.05 8.84 1.89
CA ALA A 238 8.25 10.12 2.56
C ALA A 238 8.40 9.99 4.08
N ILE A 239 7.63 9.12 4.73
CA ILE A 239 7.74 8.86 6.18
C ILE A 239 9.10 8.22 6.48
N ALA A 240 9.50 7.24 5.68
CA ALA A 240 10.72 6.46 5.87
C ALA A 240 11.97 7.29 5.60
N LEU A 241 12.05 7.98 4.45
CA LEU A 241 13.23 8.74 4.04
C LEU A 241 13.33 10.08 4.76
N ASP A 242 12.24 10.84 4.83
CA ASP A 242 12.31 12.23 5.32
C ASP A 242 12.02 12.35 6.82
N GLY A 243 11.53 11.29 7.48
CA GLY A 243 11.17 11.31 8.90
C GLY A 243 10.06 12.31 9.25
N VAL A 244 9.17 12.63 8.31
CA VAL A 244 8.06 13.54 8.56
C VAL A 244 6.81 12.83 9.05
N ASN A 245 5.86 13.59 9.59
CA ASN A 245 4.57 13.05 10.02
C ASN A 245 3.66 12.74 8.82
N VAL A 246 2.60 11.97 9.06
CA VAL A 246 1.65 11.51 8.04
C VAL A 246 1.10 12.65 7.19
N MET A 247 0.67 13.75 7.81
CA MET A 247 0.08 14.87 7.08
C MET A 247 1.07 15.50 6.09
N ARG A 248 2.31 15.75 6.54
CA ARG A 248 3.36 16.28 5.67
C ARG A 248 3.80 15.25 4.63
N ALA A 249 3.82 13.96 4.97
CA ALA A 249 4.14 12.89 4.03
C ALA A 249 3.10 12.79 2.90
N SER A 250 1.81 12.79 3.23
CA SER A 250 0.70 12.85 2.26
C SER A 250 0.81 14.06 1.34
N TRP A 251 1.05 15.24 1.92
CA TRP A 251 1.24 16.45 1.13
C TRP A 251 2.45 16.36 0.19
N ARG A 252 3.59 15.81 0.66
CA ARG A 252 4.80 15.64 -0.16
C ARG A 252 4.57 14.63 -1.29
N SER A 253 3.92 13.50 -1.00
CA SER A 253 3.57 12.50 -2.00
C SER A 253 2.73 13.11 -3.11
N ILE A 254 1.62 13.77 -2.78
CA ILE A 254 0.73 14.41 -3.76
C ILE A 254 1.48 15.44 -4.60
N ASN A 255 2.37 16.23 -3.98
CA ASN A 255 3.14 17.25 -4.71
C ASN A 255 4.22 16.67 -5.63
N VAL A 256 4.86 15.57 -5.24
CA VAL A 256 5.84 14.85 -6.07
C VAL A 256 5.13 14.21 -7.25
N VAL A 257 4.02 13.52 -7.00
CA VAL A 257 3.19 12.87 -8.02
C VAL A 257 2.65 13.89 -9.01
N GLY A 258 1.98 14.95 -8.53
CA GLY A 258 1.36 15.96 -9.39
C GLY A 258 2.35 16.67 -10.32
N ARG A 259 3.62 16.83 -9.91
CA ARG A 259 4.69 17.42 -10.75
C ARG A 259 5.37 16.40 -11.67
N ASN A 260 5.21 15.12 -11.41
CA ASN A 260 5.92 14.04 -12.10
C ASN A 260 4.97 12.91 -12.49
N LEU A 261 3.75 13.24 -12.96
CA LEU A 261 2.71 12.25 -13.24
C LEU A 261 3.18 11.18 -14.23
N GLY A 262 3.77 11.58 -15.36
CA GLY A 262 4.25 10.64 -16.37
C GLY A 262 5.32 9.67 -15.84
N GLY A 263 6.29 10.18 -15.07
CA GLY A 263 7.31 9.34 -14.44
C GLY A 263 6.74 8.43 -13.36
N THR A 264 5.77 8.91 -12.57
CA THR A 264 5.09 8.13 -11.53
C THR A 264 4.27 7.00 -12.14
N LEU A 265 3.50 7.29 -13.19
CA LEU A 265 2.75 6.28 -13.92
C LEU A 265 3.68 5.25 -14.57
N GLY A 266 4.78 5.70 -15.19
CA GLY A 266 5.78 4.78 -15.74
C GLY A 266 6.39 3.86 -14.69
N LEU A 267 6.73 4.40 -13.51
CA LEU A 267 7.16 3.61 -12.37
C LEU A 267 6.08 2.59 -11.97
N LEU A 268 4.86 3.04 -11.68
CA LEU A 268 3.76 2.19 -11.24
C LEU A 268 3.41 1.09 -12.24
N ILE A 269 3.34 1.41 -13.53
CA ILE A 269 3.02 0.45 -14.58
C ILE A 269 4.07 -0.66 -14.63
N ILE A 270 5.37 -0.32 -14.59
CA ILE A 270 6.43 -1.32 -14.55
C ILE A 270 6.35 -2.16 -13.26
N ALA A 271 6.08 -1.54 -12.11
CA ALA A 271 5.94 -2.26 -10.84
C ALA A 271 4.76 -3.24 -10.88
N ILE A 272 3.62 -2.84 -11.43
CA ILE A 272 2.44 -3.69 -11.61
C ILE A 272 2.75 -4.83 -12.57
N ILE A 273 3.32 -4.55 -13.75
CA ILE A 273 3.68 -5.58 -14.73
C ILE A 273 4.63 -6.61 -14.13
N LEU A 274 5.67 -6.17 -13.42
CA LEU A 274 6.63 -7.08 -12.80
C LEU A 274 5.96 -7.86 -11.65
N SER A 275 5.28 -7.19 -10.73
CA SER A 275 4.69 -7.87 -9.57
C SER A 275 3.60 -8.88 -9.98
N GLU A 276 2.66 -8.50 -10.85
CA GLU A 276 1.58 -9.36 -11.31
C GLU A 276 2.08 -10.43 -12.29
N GLY A 277 3.01 -10.07 -13.18
CA GLY A 277 3.60 -10.99 -14.15
C GLY A 277 4.33 -12.13 -13.45
N PHE A 278 5.18 -11.80 -12.47
CA PHE A 278 5.90 -12.81 -11.70
C PHE A 278 5.02 -13.56 -10.72
N ALA A 279 4.00 -12.94 -10.12
CA ALA A 279 3.03 -13.67 -9.28
C ALA A 279 2.39 -14.85 -10.02
N ARG A 280 2.03 -14.66 -11.31
CA ARG A 280 1.50 -15.74 -12.16
C ARG A 280 2.51 -16.85 -12.42
N ILE A 281 3.79 -16.50 -12.59
CA ILE A 281 4.89 -17.48 -12.77
C ILE A 281 5.05 -18.31 -11.49
N TRP A 282 5.08 -17.66 -10.33
CA TRP A 282 5.22 -18.33 -9.03
C TRP A 282 4.03 -19.24 -8.72
N LEU A 283 2.81 -18.82 -9.02
CA LEU A 283 1.60 -19.63 -8.85
C LEU A 283 1.63 -20.91 -9.71
N ARG A 284 2.14 -20.83 -10.94
CA ARG A 284 2.30 -22.03 -11.78
C ARG A 284 3.38 -22.94 -11.19
N LEU A 285 4.47 -22.37 -10.70
CA LEU A 285 5.57 -23.14 -10.14
C LEU A 285 5.19 -23.82 -8.82
N SER A 286 4.33 -23.22 -8.00
CA SER A 286 3.91 -23.74 -6.68
C SER A 286 3.15 -25.07 -6.73
N THR A 287 2.81 -25.55 -7.93
CA THR A 287 2.30 -26.92 -8.14
C THR A 287 3.38 -27.99 -7.93
N SER A 288 4.67 -27.60 -7.98
CA SER A 288 5.82 -28.44 -7.66
C SER A 288 6.29 -28.25 -6.21
N ALA A 289 6.87 -29.30 -5.61
CA ALA A 289 7.40 -29.28 -4.25
C ALA A 289 8.42 -28.15 -3.99
N TRP A 290 9.22 -27.79 -5.01
CA TRP A 290 10.22 -26.72 -4.92
C TRP A 290 9.69 -25.34 -5.30
N GLY A 291 8.49 -25.27 -5.88
CA GLY A 291 7.97 -24.04 -6.41
C GLY A 291 7.58 -23.01 -5.37
N VAL A 292 7.13 -23.46 -4.19
CA VAL A 292 6.79 -22.57 -3.09
C VAL A 292 8.04 -21.89 -2.51
N PRO A 293 9.11 -22.61 -2.11
CA PRO A 293 10.36 -21.98 -1.71
C PRO A 293 10.95 -21.02 -2.75
N ILE A 294 10.96 -21.40 -4.03
CA ILE A 294 11.46 -20.53 -5.11
C ILE A 294 10.58 -19.29 -5.26
N GLY A 295 9.25 -19.45 -5.20
CA GLY A 295 8.30 -18.36 -5.26
C GLY A 295 8.46 -17.36 -4.10
N ILE A 296 8.69 -17.86 -2.89
CA ILE A 296 8.98 -17.02 -1.70
C ILE A 296 10.23 -16.18 -1.94
N ILE A 297 11.35 -16.80 -2.32
CA ILE A 297 12.63 -16.09 -2.54
C ILE A 297 12.52 -15.11 -3.71
N GLY A 298 11.92 -15.54 -4.83
CA GLY A 298 11.75 -14.71 -6.03
C GLY A 298 10.83 -13.52 -5.80
N ASN A 299 9.72 -13.72 -5.08
CA ASN A 299 8.81 -12.63 -4.73
C ASN A 299 9.44 -11.65 -3.73
N ALA A 300 10.16 -12.16 -2.72
CA ALA A 300 10.95 -11.32 -1.82
C ALA A 300 11.96 -10.48 -2.61
N TYR A 301 12.69 -11.08 -3.55
CA TYR A 301 13.66 -10.36 -4.39
C TYR A 301 13.01 -9.26 -5.23
N ILE A 302 11.97 -9.59 -6.00
CA ILE A 302 11.30 -8.62 -6.88
C ILE A 302 10.66 -7.52 -6.04
N GLY A 303 9.84 -7.89 -5.05
CA GLY A 303 9.11 -6.89 -4.28
C GLY A 303 10.04 -5.96 -3.48
N THR A 304 11.14 -6.49 -2.95
CA THR A 304 12.19 -5.66 -2.32
C THR A 304 12.80 -4.70 -3.33
N ALA A 305 12.99 -5.11 -4.59
CA ALA A 305 13.63 -4.30 -5.63
C ALA A 305 12.73 -3.15 -6.06
N LEU A 306 11.43 -3.44 -6.21
CA LEU A 306 10.42 -2.46 -6.57
C LEU A 306 10.29 -1.39 -5.49
N THR A 307 10.29 -1.77 -4.21
CA THR A 307 10.24 -0.82 -3.09
C THR A 307 11.53 0.01 -2.98
N ALA A 308 12.71 -0.61 -3.19
CA ALA A 308 13.95 0.15 -3.25
C ALA A 308 13.94 1.16 -4.43
N ALA A 309 13.39 0.77 -5.58
CA ALA A 309 13.22 1.64 -6.74
C ALA A 309 12.26 2.80 -6.45
N SER A 310 11.14 2.58 -5.74
CA SER A 310 10.22 3.65 -5.34
C SER A 310 10.88 4.66 -4.43
N LEU A 311 11.66 4.19 -3.44
CA LEU A 311 12.45 5.04 -2.53
C LEU A 311 13.46 5.91 -3.29
N TYR A 312 14.24 5.33 -4.22
CA TYR A 312 15.16 6.11 -5.06
C TYR A 312 14.44 7.12 -5.95
N PHE A 313 13.33 6.71 -6.57
CA PHE A 313 12.52 7.56 -7.42
C PHE A 313 12.00 8.76 -6.64
N TYR A 314 11.36 8.53 -5.49
CA TYR A 314 10.85 9.56 -4.60
C TYR A 314 11.98 10.51 -4.13
N ARG A 315 13.08 9.97 -3.59
CA ARG A 315 14.23 10.75 -3.10
C ARG A 315 14.78 11.69 -4.17
N ALA A 316 14.93 11.20 -5.40
CA ALA A 316 15.45 11.99 -6.51
C ALA A 316 14.52 13.17 -6.87
N ARG A 317 13.21 12.92 -7.02
CA ARG A 317 12.24 14.00 -7.34
C ARG A 317 12.10 15.00 -6.21
N TYR A 318 12.09 14.50 -4.98
CA TYR A 318 11.94 15.34 -3.81
C TYR A 318 13.14 16.28 -3.64
N ARG A 319 14.37 15.76 -3.76
CA ARG A 319 15.60 16.57 -3.72
C ARG A 319 15.65 17.60 -4.85
N TYR A 320 15.31 17.18 -6.08
CA TYR A 320 15.24 18.09 -7.22
C TYR A 320 14.27 19.25 -6.97
N TRP A 321 13.09 18.96 -6.43
CA TRP A 321 12.12 19.99 -6.05
C TRP A 321 12.66 20.95 -4.97
N GLN A 322 13.33 20.42 -3.93
CA GLN A 322 13.94 21.24 -2.89
C GLN A 322 15.04 22.15 -3.43
N GLN A 323 15.91 21.63 -4.30
CA GLN A 323 17.00 22.41 -4.91
C GLN A 323 16.46 23.58 -5.72
N ILE A 324 15.45 23.33 -6.56
CA ILE A 324 14.76 24.39 -7.34
C ILE A 324 14.17 25.45 -6.40
N ARG A 325 13.44 25.01 -5.37
CA ARG A 325 12.81 25.94 -4.42
C ARG A 325 13.86 26.82 -3.72
N THR A 326 14.98 26.22 -3.32
CA THR A 326 16.05 26.94 -2.62
C THR A 326 16.77 27.92 -3.56
N ALA A 327 17.00 27.53 -4.81
CA ALA A 327 17.57 28.39 -5.85
C ALA A 327 16.66 29.58 -6.18
N MET A 328 15.33 29.38 -6.22
CA MET A 328 14.37 30.47 -6.40
C MET A 328 14.37 31.45 -5.23
N LEU A 329 14.43 30.96 -3.99
CA LEU A 329 14.46 31.79 -2.79
C LEU A 329 15.77 32.60 -2.68
N SER A 330 16.91 31.99 -3.03
CA SER A 330 18.20 32.69 -3.04
C SER A 330 18.29 33.71 -4.17
N ALA A 331 17.71 33.43 -5.33
CA ALA A 331 17.60 34.41 -6.42
C ALA A 331 16.72 35.60 -6.04
N ARG A 332 15.60 35.38 -5.36
CA ARG A 332 14.71 36.45 -4.87
C ARG A 332 15.41 37.37 -3.86
N ARG A 333 16.13 36.80 -2.89
CA ARG A 333 16.92 37.57 -1.91
C ARG A 333 18.07 38.39 -2.51
N ARG A 334 18.52 38.05 -3.72
CA ARG A 334 19.59 38.77 -4.43
C ARG A 334 19.06 39.80 -5.43
N ASP A 335 17.74 39.95 -5.56
CA ASP A 335 17.15 40.98 -6.41
C ASP A 335 17.33 42.36 -5.73
N PRO A 336 18.05 43.32 -6.35
CA PRO A 336 18.21 44.67 -5.80
C PRO A 336 16.90 45.47 -5.71
N ARG A 337 15.80 44.95 -6.26
CA ARG A 337 14.47 45.57 -6.22
C ARG A 337 13.57 45.01 -5.12
N ASP A 338 14.06 44.09 -4.30
CA ASP A 338 13.31 43.58 -3.14
C ASP A 338 13.29 44.66 -2.04
N PRO A 339 12.12 45.19 -1.62
CA PRO A 339 12.04 46.28 -0.63
C PRO A 339 12.69 45.94 0.72
N ASP A 340 12.84 44.65 1.05
CA ASP A 340 13.53 44.18 2.26
C ASP A 340 15.07 44.37 2.18
N ASN A 341 15.63 44.57 0.98
CA ASN A 341 17.07 44.69 0.74
C ASN A 341 17.57 46.16 0.74
N LEU A 342 16.67 47.12 0.99
CA LEU A 342 16.96 48.57 1.03
C LEU A 342 17.10 49.10 2.47
N SER A 343 17.45 48.24 3.43
CA SER A 343 17.75 48.64 4.82
C SER A 343 19.24 48.59 5.10
N PHE A 344 19.99 49.57 4.57
CA PHE A 344 21.32 49.93 5.05
C PHE A 344 21.53 51.43 4.98
#